data_AF-A0A839HQJ4-F1
#
_entry.id   AF-A0A839HQJ4-F1
#
_cell.length_a   1.000
_cell.length_b   1.000
_cell.length_c   1.000
_cell.angle_alpha   90.00
_cell.angle_beta   90.00
_cell.angle_gamma   90.00
#
_symmetry.space_group_name_H-M   'P 1'
#
loop_
_entity.id
_entity.type
_entity.pdbx_description
1 polymer ?
#
loop_
_entity_poly.entity_id
_entity_poly.type
_entity_poly.pdbx_seq_one_letter_code
_entity_poly.pdbx_strand_id
1 'polypeptide(L)' 'MHIKRQYIVDESNRRIAVQIDIDTFVKIEEILENYALIQRMSTDTPDDEVFNLEQAQSYYQTLEKTQ' A
#
# COMPACT_ATOMS: atom_id res chain seq x y z
N MET A 1 -4.29 11.01 -16.50
CA MET A 1 -3.66 9.68 -16.66
C MET A 1 -4.52 8.87 -17.62
N HIS A 2 -3.95 8.39 -18.72
CA HIS A 2 -4.68 7.54 -19.66
C HIS A 2 -4.20 6.10 -19.47
N ILE A 3 -5.06 5.26 -18.88
CA ILE A 3 -4.76 3.84 -18.63
C ILE A 3 -5.16 3.05 -19.87
N LYS A 4 -4.17 2.48 -20.56
CA LYS A 4 -4.40 1.53 -21.65
C LYS A 4 -4.90 0.22 -21.03
N ARG A 5 -6.16 -0.11 -21.28
CA ARG A 5 -6.81 -1.29 -20.71
C ARG A 5 -7.52 -2.09 -21.77
N GLN A 6 -7.49 -3.40 -21.60
CA GLN A 6 -8.27 -4.36 -22.39
C GLN A 6 -9.19 -5.12 -21.44
N TYR A 7 -10.39 -5.43 -21.91
CA TYR A 7 -11.36 -6.18 -21.12
C TYR A 7 -11.39 -7.63 -21.59
N ILE A 8 -11.33 -8.55 -20.63
CA ILE A 8 -11.59 -9.96 -20.87
C ILE A 8 -13.09 -10.18 -20.58
N VAL A 9 -13.81 -10.72 -21.57
CA VAL A 9 -15.26 -10.96 -21.49
C VAL A 9 -15.57 -12.45 -21.49
N ASP A 10 -16.68 -12.83 -20.85
CA ASP A 10 -17.23 -14.19 -20.90
C ASP A 10 -18.13 -14.39 -22.14
N GLU A 11 -18.71 -15.60 -22.27
CA GLU A 11 -19.60 -15.97 -23.38
C GLU A 11 -20.87 -15.10 -23.47
N SER A 12 -21.28 -14.48 -22.36
CA SER A 12 -22.42 -13.55 -22.30
C SER A 12 -22.00 -12.09 -22.51
N ASN A 13 -20.77 -11.86 -23.01
CA ASN A 13 -20.18 -10.54 -23.20
C ASN A 13 -20.07 -9.71 -21.91
N ARG A 14 -20.00 -10.37 -20.74
CA ARG A 14 -19.79 -9.70 -19.45
C ARG A 14 -18.31 -9.58 -19.18
N ARG A 15 -17.87 -8.40 -18.73
CA ARG A 15 -16.47 -8.13 -18.39
C ARG A 15 -16.13 -8.85 -17.07
N ILE A 16 -15.17 -9.76 -17.11
CA ILE A 16 -14.75 -10.56 -15.95
C ILE A 16 -13.36 -10.19 -15.44
N ALA A 17 -12.52 -9.59 -16.31
CA ALA A 17 -11.21 -9.10 -15.91
C ALA A 17 -10.77 -7.92 -16.78
N VAL A 18 -9.76 -7.21 -16.30
CA VAL A 18 -9.06 -6.15 -17.03
C VAL A 18 -7.59 -6.52 -17.15
N GLN A 19 -7.04 -6.35 -18.35
CA GLN A 19 -5.61 -6.46 -18.60
C GLN A 19 -5.05 -5.05 -18.80
N ILE A 20 -3.98 -4.76 -18.08
CA ILE A 20 -3.19 -3.53 -18.15
C ILE A 20 -1.71 -3.93 -18.19
N ASP A 21 -0.84 -3.02 -18.62
CA ASP A 21 0.61 -3.23 -18.51
C ASP A 21 1.04 -3.24 -17.03
N ILE A 22 2.13 -3.97 -16.76
CA ILE A 22 2.60 -4.20 -15.39
C ILE A 22 2.99 -2.90 -14.69
N ASP A 23 3.59 -1.95 -15.40
CA ASP A 23 4.01 -0.67 -14.83
C ASP A 23 2.79 0.15 -14.38
N THR A 24 1.71 0.12 -15.15
CA THR A 24 0.45 0.76 -14.78
C THR A 24 -0.20 0.07 -13.58
N PHE A 25 -0.15 -1.26 -13.49
CA PHE A 25 -0.64 -2.00 -12.33
C PHE A 25 0.13 -1.61 -11.06
N VAL A 26 1.47 -1.67 -11.09
CA VAL A 26 2.34 -1.31 -9.96
C VAL A 26 2.09 0.13 -9.50
N LYS A 27 1.93 1.06 -10.45
CA LYS A 27 1.62 2.46 -10.12
C LYS A 27 0.26 2.61 -9.42
N ILE A 28 -0.73 1.79 -9.78
CA ILE A 28 -2.02 1.79 -9.08
C ILE A 28 -1.84 1.28 -7.65
N GLU A 29 -1.11 0.18 -7.45
CA GLU A 29 -0.81 -0.35 -6.12
C GLU A 29 -0.09 0.68 -5.25
N GLU A 30 1.00 1.27 -5.76
CA GLU A 30 1.79 2.29 -5.05
C GLU A 30 0.91 3.46 -4.58
N ILE A 31 0.01 3.96 -5.43
CA ILE A 31 -0.88 5.07 -5.07
C ILE A 31 -1.86 4.64 -3.97
N LEU A 32 -2.43 3.43 -4.08
CA LEU A 32 -3.40 2.93 -3.09
C LEU A 32 -2.73 2.65 -1.74
N GLU A 33 -1.55 2.03 -1.74
CA GLU A 33 -0.76 1.75 -0.54
C GLU A 33 -0.30 3.04 0.13
N ASN A 34 0.23 4.00 -0.63
CA ASN A 34 0.66 5.29 -0.09
C ASN A 34 -0.52 6.05 0.53
N TYR A 35 -1.69 6.05 -0.13
CA TYR A 35 -2.88 6.68 0.43
C TYR A 35 -3.34 6.00 1.72
N ALA A 36 -3.40 4.66 1.74
CA ALA A 36 -3.78 3.91 2.93
C ALA A 36 -2.78 4.13 4.09
N LEU A 37 -1.48 4.14 3.79
CA LEU A 37 -0.43 4.41 4.77
C LEU A 37 -0.58 5.80 5.38
N ILE A 38 -0.77 6.83 4.55
CA ILE A 38 -1.02 8.20 5.03
C ILE A 38 -2.24 8.24 5.95
N GLN A 39 -3.33 7.58 5.59
CA GLN A 39 -4.53 7.56 6.44
C GLN A 39 -4.27 6.88 7.78
N ARG A 40 -3.48 5.79 7.81
CA ARG A 40 -3.09 5.14 9.07
C ARG A 40 -2.19 6.03 9.91
N MET A 41 -1.19 6.66 9.31
CA MET A 41 -0.31 7.60 10.02
C MET A 41 -1.01 8.89 10.43
N SER A 42 -2.07 9.30 9.73
CA SER A 42 -2.85 10.50 10.08
C SER A 42 -3.81 10.25 11.26
N THR A 43 -4.07 8.99 11.58
CA THR A 43 -4.78 8.61 12.80
C THR A 43 -3.87 8.45 14.01
N ASP A 44 -2.55 8.60 13.83
CA ASP A 44 -1.60 8.68 14.92
C ASP A 44 -1.99 9.88 15.80
N THR A 45 -2.36 9.56 17.04
CA THR A 45 -2.79 10.50 18.06
C THR A 45 -1.61 11.38 18.49
N PRO A 46 -1.84 12.57 19.07
CA PRO A 46 -0.76 13.42 19.59
C PRO A 46 0.13 12.77 20.68
N ASP A 47 -0.23 11.58 21.15
CA ASP A 47 0.54 10.75 22.09
C ASP A 47 1.47 9.73 21.40
N ASP A 48 1.51 9.67 20.06
CA ASP A 48 2.45 8.78 19.37
C ASP A 48 3.89 9.27 19.59
N GLU A 49 4.62 8.53 20.43
CA GLU A 49 5.97 8.85 20.85
C GLU A 49 6.91 8.94 19.64
N VAL A 50 7.30 10.16 19.29
CA VAL A 50 8.33 10.40 18.27
C VAL A 50 9.69 10.06 18.85
N PHE A 51 10.17 8.83 18.59
CA PHE A 51 11.52 8.43 18.96
C PHE A 51 12.57 9.06 18.05
N ASN A 52 13.66 9.53 18.67
CA ASN A 52 14.90 9.75 17.94
C ASN A 52 15.56 8.40 17.56
N LEU A 53 16.61 8.44 16.74
CA LEU A 53 17.27 7.22 16.25
C LEU A 53 17.73 6.28 17.38
N GLU A 54 18.31 6.81 18.45
CA GLU A 54 18.82 6.02 19.58
C GLU A 54 17.67 5.38 20.38
N GLN A 55 16.60 6.13 20.62
CA GLN A 55 15.39 5.63 21.27
C GLN A 55 14.71 4.54 20.44
N ALA A 56 14.59 4.75 19.12
CA ALA A 56 14.00 3.78 18.21
C ALA A 56 14.81 2.48 18.16
N GLN A 57 16.15 2.59 18.11
CA GLN A 57 17.04 1.43 18.15
C GLN A 57 16.94 0.68 19.49
N SER A 58 16.91 1.40 20.60
CA SER A 58 16.78 0.81 21.93
C SER A 58 15.44 0.11 22.10
N TYR A 59 14.34 0.75 21.71
CA TYR A 59 13.00 0.16 21.75
C TYR A 59 12.91 -1.09 20.86
N TYR A 60 13.41 -1.03 19.62
CA TYR A 60 13.43 -2.16 18.69
C TYR A 60 14.16 -3.39 19.25
N GLN A 61 15.21 -3.19 20.07
CA GLN A 61 15.91 -4.30 20.73
C GLN A 61 15.06 -5.00 21.78
N THR A 62 14.07 -4.32 22.36
CA THR A 62 13.17 -4.89 23.38
C THR A 62 12.01 -5.71 22.82
N LEU A 63 11.71 -5.56 21.52
CA LEU A 63 10.62 -6.29 20.87
C LEU A 63 10.96 -7.77 20.72
N GLU A 64 9.99 -8.65 20.98
CA GLU A 64 10.15 -10.08 20.70
C GLU A 64 10.38 -10.30 19.20
N LYS A 65 11.49 -10.94 18.88
CA LYS A 65 11.86 -11.25 17.50
C LYS A 65 11.31 -12.62 17.17
N THR A 66 10.40 -12.69 16.20
CA THR A 66 9.94 -13.97 15.67
C THR A 66 11.14 -14.71 15.08
N GLN A 67 11.44 -15.90 15.62
CA GLN A 67 12.47 -16.81 15.09
C GLN A 67 12.03 -17.47 13.78
#